data_AF-A0A537W5Y7-F1
#
_entry.id   AF-A0A537W5Y7-F1
#
_cell.length_a   1.000
_cell.length_b   1.000
_cell.length_c   1.000
_cell.angle_alpha   90.00
_cell.angle_beta   90.00
_cell.angle_gamma   90.00
#
_symmetry.space_group_name_H-M   'P 1'
#
loop_
_entity.id
_entity.type
_entity.pdbx_description
1 polymer ?
#
loop_
_entity_poly.entity_id
_entity_poly.type
_entity_poly.pdbx_seq_one_letter_code
_entity_poly.pdbx_strand_id
1 'polypeptide(L)' 'TGIAEAAAERGLLLLKSGIYSNCIRVLVPFVISDAELDEALGAWEDGLEKALGSTA' A
#
# COMPACT_ATOMS: atom_id res chain seq x y z
N THR A 1 -6.11 -5.81 7.37
CA THR A 1 -4.92 -5.24 8.03
C THR A 1 -5.06 -3.75 7.87
N GLY A 2 -4.82 -2.97 8.92
CA GLY A 2 -5.07 -1.52 8.90
C GLY A 2 -4.36 -0.79 7.75
N ILE A 3 -3.22 -1.31 7.30
CA ILE A 3 -2.48 -0.78 6.16
C ILE A 3 -3.25 -0.79 4.83
N ALA A 4 -4.02 -1.85 4.54
CA ALA A 4 -4.76 -1.95 3.27
C ALA A 4 -5.99 -1.03 3.25
N GLU A 5 -6.60 -0.83 4.41
CA GLU A 5 -7.71 0.13 4.59
C GLU A 5 -7.18 1.57 4.49
N ALA A 6 -6.07 1.88 5.18
CA ALA A 6 -5.43 3.19 5.11
C ALA A 6 -4.94 3.55 3.70
N ALA A 7 -4.38 2.60 2.95
CA ALA A 7 -4.01 2.79 1.56
C ALA A 7 -5.24 3.07 0.67
N ALA A 8 -6.34 2.35 0.88
CA ALA A 8 -7.58 2.56 0.12
C ALA A 8 -8.20 3.94 0.37
N GLU A 9 -8.13 4.46 1.60
CA GLU A 9 -8.52 5.85 1.92
C GLU A 9 -7.73 6.90 1.12
N ARG A 10 -6.48 6.56 0.73
CA ARG A 10 -5.61 7.40 -0.13
C ARG A 10 -5.69 7.06 -1.62
N GLY A 11 -6.66 6.24 -2.03
CA GLY A 11 -6.85 5.87 -3.43
C GLY A 11 -5.94 4.74 -3.94
N LEU A 12 -5.16 4.10 -3.07
CA LEU A 12 -4.29 2.99 -3.43
C LEU A 12 -4.96 1.63 -3.17
N LEU A 13 -5.12 0.82 -4.22
CA LEU A 13 -5.61 -0.55 -4.10
C LEU A 13 -4.48 -1.53 -3.78
N LEU A 14 -4.45 -2.06 -2.55
CA LEU A 14 -3.52 -3.11 -2.14
C LEU A 14 -4.19 -4.48 -2.04
N LEU A 15 -3.48 -5.52 -2.49
CA LEU A 15 -3.95 -6.91 -2.41
C LEU A 15 -3.22 -7.69 -1.31
N LYS A 16 -3.99 -8.29 -0.41
CA LYS A 16 -3.48 -9.25 0.59
C LYS A 16 -3.27 -10.63 -0.02
N SER A 17 -2.41 -11.43 0.60
CA SER A 17 -2.00 -12.74 0.12
C SER A 17 -1.34 -13.61 1.18
N GLY A 18 -1.03 -14.85 0.79
CA GLY A 18 -0.45 -15.86 1.69
C GLY A 18 -1.52 -16.59 2.49
N ILE A 19 -1.18 -17.78 3.01
CA ILE A 19 -2.08 -18.62 3.81
C ILE A 19 -2.62 -17.85 5.02
N TYR A 20 -1.78 -17.00 5.62
CA TYR A 20 -2.14 -16.18 6.79
C TYR A 20 -2.62 -14.77 6.43
N SER A 21 -2.80 -14.44 5.15
CA SER A 21 -3.23 -13.11 4.69
C SER A 21 -2.38 -11.93 5.22
N ASN A 22 -1.10 -12.19 5.52
CA ASN A 22 -0.16 -11.25 6.13
C ASN A 22 0.88 -10.70 5.13
N CYS A 23 0.77 -11.03 3.84
CA CYS A 23 1.65 -10.49 2.80
C CYS A 23 0.87 -9.57 1.86
N ILE A 24 1.39 -8.37 1.60
CA ILE A 24 0.89 -7.48 0.54
C ILE A 24 1.60 -7.83 -0.78
N ARG A 25 0.84 -7.99 -1.88
CA ARG A 25 1.38 -8.21 -3.23
C ARG A 25 1.30 -6.94 -4.06
N VAL A 26 2.38 -6.70 -4.80
CA VAL A 26 2.47 -5.65 -5.81
C VAL A 26 2.26 -6.29 -7.18
N LEU A 27 1.12 -6.00 -7.81
CA LEU A 27 0.72 -6.50 -9.12
C LEU A 27 0.32 -5.32 -10.02
N VAL A 28 1.23 -4.37 -10.17
CA VAL A 28 1.02 -3.18 -11.02
C VAL A 28 1.11 -3.54 -12.51
N PRO A 29 0.47 -2.78 -13.41
CA PRO A 29 0.63 -2.96 -14.85
C PRO A 29 2.11 -2.78 -15.27
N PHE A 30 2.56 -3.52 -16.27
CA PHE A 30 3.93 -3.34 -16.80
C PHE A 30 4.17 -1.98 -17.47
N VAL A 31 3.10 -1.24 -17.76
CA VAL A 31 3.13 0.08 -18.40
C VAL A 31 2.96 1.23 -17.41
N ILE A 32 2.96 0.96 -16.10
CA ILE A 32 2.92 2.00 -15.07
C ILE A 32 4.10 2.96 -15.25
N SER A 33 3.87 4.26 -15.09
CA SER A 33 4.95 5.24 -15.07
C SER A 33 5.67 5.26 -13.72
N ASP A 34 6.92 5.72 -13.72
CA ASP A 34 7.69 5.90 -12.47
C ASP A 34 6.96 6.86 -11.51
N ALA A 35 6.34 7.93 -12.03
CA ALA A 35 5.61 8.91 -11.23
C ALA A 35 4.36 8.30 -10.55
N GLU A 36 3.59 7.47 -11.25
CA GLU A 36 2.44 6.77 -10.67
C GLU A 36 2.88 5.73 -9.63
N LEU A 37 4.01 5.05 -9.87
CA LEU A 37 4.58 4.12 -8.92
C LEU A 37 5.05 4.82 -7.64
N ASP A 38 5.73 5.96 -7.77
CA ASP A 38 6.19 6.75 -6.64
C ASP A 38 5.02 7.29 -5.80
N GLU A 39 3.95 7.78 -6.45
CA GLU A 39 2.72 8.20 -5.77
C GLU A 39 2.10 7.04 -4.96
N ALA A 40 2.00 5.85 -5.58
CA ALA A 40 1.48 4.66 -4.94
C ALA A 40 2.35 4.22 -3.75
N LEU A 41 3.68 4.29 -3.87
CA LEU A 41 4.60 3.95 -2.78
C LEU A 41 4.47 4.94 -1.61
N GLY A 42 4.31 6.24 -1.88
CA GLY A 42 4.06 7.24 -0.84
C GLY A 42 2.76 6.99 -0.07
N ALA A 43 1.66 6.72 -0.78
CA ALA A 43 0.38 6.38 -0.15
C ALA A 43 0.45 5.08 0.69
N TRP A 44 1.30 4.14 0.30
CA TRP A 44 1.58 2.94 1.09
C TRP A 44 2.39 3.27 2.34
N GLU A 45 3.47 4.04 2.23
CA GLU A 45 4.31 4.45 3.36
C GLU A 45 3.47 5.17 4.44
N ASP A 46 2.64 6.12 4.04
CA ASP A 46 1.66 6.78 4.92
C ASP A 46 0.73 5.78 5.64
N GLY A 47 0.24 4.78 4.90
CA GLY A 47 -0.63 3.74 5.45
C GLY A 47 0.10 2.84 6.45
N LEU A 48 1.39 2.60 6.24
CA LEU A 48 2.25 1.85 7.14
C LEU A 48 2.50 2.64 8.42
N GLU A 49 2.84 3.93 8.33
CA GLU A 49 3.05 4.80 9.49
C GLU A 49 1.80 4.86 10.38
N LYS A 50 0.62 5.07 9.76
CA LYS A 50 -0.67 5.05 10.47
C LYS A 50 -0.93 3.71 11.16
N ALA A 51 -0.63 2.59 10.49
CA ALA A 51 -0.84 1.25 11.05
C ALA A 51 0.13 0.93 12.20
N LEU A 52 1.34 1.49 12.16
CA LEU A 52 2.36 1.32 13.21
C LEU A 52 2.19 2.32 14.36
N GLY A 53 1.34 3.34 14.20
CA GLY A 53 1.21 4.43 15.18
C GLY A 53 2.46 5.29 15.28
N SER A 54 3.30 5.29 14.24
CA SER A 54 4.51 6.10 14.19
C SER A 54 4.14 7.52 13.80
N THR A 55 4.29 8.47 14.71
CA THR A 55 4.29 9.90 14.42
C THR A 55 5.75 10.33 14.25
N ALA A 56 6.21 10.47 13.00
CA ALA A 56 7.38 11.29 12.71
C ALA A 56 6.98 12.77 12.68
#